data_AF-A0A2V8PA57-F1
#
_entry.id   AF-A0A2V8PA57-F1
#
_cell.length_a   1.000
_cell.length_b   1.000
_cell.length_c   1.000
_cell.angle_alpha   90.00
_cell.angle_beta   90.00
_cell.angle_gamma   90.00
#
_symmetry.space_group_name_H-M   'P 1'
#
loop_
_entity.id
_entity.type
_entity.pdbx_description
1 polymer ?
#
loop_
_entity_poly.entity_id
_entity_poly.type
_entity_poly.pdbx_seq_one_letter_code
_entity_poly.pdbx_strand_id
1 'polypeptide(L)'
;MNQIDLTTLWYQTNLDIFLNRWFSNYEDARHARETEGGFLLPYKHHFFVCKAEVIRALGLEPDDPDWEKIEWDCARPEDMEAYKRLSEKRERIVADQ
;
A
#
# COMPACT_ATOMS: atom_id res chain seq x y z
N MET A 1 -11.62 -21.31 2.72
CA MET A 1 -11.67 -19.89 3.12
C MET A 1 -10.36 -19.28 2.64
N ASN A 2 -10.34 -18.74 1.42
CA ASN A 2 -9.15 -18.04 0.92
C ASN A 2 -9.09 -16.72 1.68
N GLN A 3 -8.32 -16.73 2.77
CA GLN A 3 -7.85 -15.54 3.42
C GLN A 3 -6.96 -14.86 2.36
N ILE A 4 -7.55 -13.98 1.54
CA ILE A 4 -6.76 -13.04 0.76
C ILE A 4 -6.02 -12.28 1.84
N ASP A 5 -4.74 -12.61 2.03
CA ASP A 5 -3.88 -11.91 2.95
C ASP A 5 -3.97 -10.44 2.52
N LEU A 6 -4.58 -9.59 3.36
CA LEU A 6 -4.76 -8.16 3.07
C LEU A 6 -3.42 -7.48 2.72
N THR A 7 -2.30 -8.10 3.11
CA THR A 7 -0.94 -7.69 2.76
C THR A 7 -0.53 -8.05 1.33
N THR A 8 -1.12 -9.07 0.71
CA THR A 8 -0.85 -9.43 -0.70
C THR A 8 -1.67 -8.61 -1.69
N LEU A 9 -2.78 -8.01 -1.24
CA LEU A 9 -3.66 -7.17 -2.05
C LEU A 9 -2.95 -5.92 -2.63
N TRP A 10 -1.96 -5.42 -1.90
CA TRP A 10 -1.21 -4.21 -2.23
C TRP A 10 -0.01 -4.44 -3.16
N TYR A 11 0.22 -5.68 -3.59
CA TYR A 11 1.33 -6.02 -4.47
C TYR A 11 0.81 -6.63 -5.78
N GLN A 12 1.48 -6.30 -6.87
CA GLN A 12 1.28 -6.91 -8.19
C GLN A 12 2.64 -7.05 -8.88
N THR A 13 2.80 -8.09 -9.70
CA THR A 13 4.06 -8.39 -10.41
C THR A 13 4.54 -7.25 -11.31
N ASN A 14 3.60 -6.40 -11.75
CA ASN A 14 3.91 -5.21 -12.54
C ASN A 14 4.48 -4.06 -11.69
N LEU A 15 4.66 -4.22 -10.37
CA LEU A 15 5.29 -3.20 -9.54
C LEU A 15 6.81 -3.29 -9.54
N ASP A 16 7.39 -4.42 -9.94
CA ASP A 16 8.84 -4.63 -9.98
C ASP A 16 9.57 -3.69 -10.95
N ILE A 17 8.84 -3.05 -11.87
CA ILE A 17 9.39 -2.00 -12.75
C ILE A 17 9.59 -0.66 -12.03
N PHE A 18 8.90 -0.45 -10.90
CA PHE A 18 9.01 0.78 -10.13
C PHE A 18 10.10 0.64 -9.07
N LEU A 19 10.70 1.78 -8.73
CA LEU A 19 11.78 1.84 -7.76
C LEU A 19 11.20 1.78 -6.33
N ASN A 20 10.75 0.59 -5.95
CA ASN A 20 10.20 0.29 -4.62
C ASN A 20 11.34 -0.02 -3.67
N ARG A 21 11.33 0.61 -2.49
CA ARG A 21 12.33 0.33 -1.46
C ARG A 21 11.78 -0.67 -0.48
N TRP A 22 12.42 -1.84 -0.43
CA TRP A 22 11.98 -2.98 0.37
C TRP A 22 12.69 -3.02 1.73
N PHE A 23 11.91 -3.36 2.74
CA PHE A 23 12.32 -3.37 4.13
C PHE A 23 11.80 -4.64 4.81
N SER A 24 12.63 -5.27 5.62
CA SER A 24 12.22 -6.43 6.43
C SER A 24 11.57 -6.03 7.76
N ASN A 25 11.76 -4.77 8.19
CA ASN A 25 11.25 -4.26 9.45
C ASN A 25 10.34 -3.05 9.20
N TYR A 26 9.24 -2.98 9.96
CA TYR A 26 8.32 -1.85 9.90
C TYR A 26 8.99 -0.53 10.29
N GLU A 27 9.84 -0.54 11.33
CA GLU A 27 10.50 0.68 11.82
C GLU A 27 11.37 1.35 10.75
N ASP A 28 12.15 0.55 10.01
CA ASP A 28 13.02 1.04 8.93
C ASP A 28 12.19 1.60 7.76
N ALA A 29 11.09 0.89 7.42
CA ALA A 29 10.18 1.30 6.36
C ALA A 29 9.43 2.60 6.69
N ARG A 30 8.98 2.74 7.95
CA ARG A 30 8.36 3.97 8.45
C ARG A 30 9.36 5.13 8.39
N HIS A 31 10.58 4.92 8.88
CA HIS A 31 11.61 5.95 8.88
C HIS A 31 11.99 6.39 7.45
N ALA A 32 12.08 5.45 6.51
CA ALA A 32 12.30 5.75 5.10
C ALA A 32 11.14 6.56 4.50
N ARG A 33 9.90 6.21 4.82
CA ARG A 33 8.72 6.98 4.42
C ARG A 33 8.71 8.39 5.02
N GLU A 34 9.07 8.55 6.29
CA GLU A 34 9.16 9.88 6.93
C GLU A 34 10.26 10.75 6.31
N THR A 35 11.35 10.12 5.83
CA THR A 35 12.48 10.81 5.22
C THR A 35 12.26 11.14 3.74
N GLU A 36 11.80 10.16 2.95
CA GLU A 36 11.68 10.26 1.49
C GLU A 36 10.26 10.60 1.02
N GLY A 37 9.26 10.41 1.88
CA GLY A 37 7.83 10.51 1.55
C GLY A 37 7.29 9.28 0.81
N GLY A 38 5.98 9.30 0.54
CA GLY A 38 5.30 8.27 -0.23
C GLY A 38 4.41 7.35 0.61
N PHE A 39 4.15 6.16 0.05
CA PHE A 39 3.17 5.20 0.53
C PHE A 39 3.87 3.96 1.08
N LEU A 40 3.59 3.62 2.32
CA LEU A 40 4.08 2.42 2.98
C LEU A 40 3.06 1.30 2.82
N LEU A 41 3.43 0.27 2.08
CA LEU A 41 2.57 -0.88 1.82
C LEU A 41 3.15 -2.15 2.45
N PRO A 42 2.34 -2.93 3.19
CA PRO A 42 2.75 -4.23 3.69
C PRO A 42 2.69 -5.27 2.57
N TYR A 43 3.62 -6.22 2.56
CA TYR A 43 3.61 -7.40 1.70
C TYR A 43 4.10 -8.64 2.41
N LYS A 44 3.16 -9.53 2.78
CA LYS A 44 3.43 -10.75 3.57
C LYS A 44 4.18 -10.43 4.87
N HIS A 45 5.50 -10.61 4.86
CA HIS A 45 6.41 -10.36 6.00
C HIS A 45 7.37 -9.19 5.76
N HIS A 46 7.21 -8.47 4.67
CA HIS A 46 8.03 -7.32 4.28
C HIS A 46 7.15 -6.08 4.16
N PHE A 47 7.82 -4.94 4.08
CA PHE A 47 7.21 -3.64 3.85
C PHE A 47 7.96 -2.96 2.72
N PHE A 48 7.26 -2.18 1.92
CA PHE A 48 7.92 -1.40 0.90
C PHE A 48 7.36 0.00 0.80
N VAL A 49 8.24 0.96 0.55
CA VAL A 49 7.88 2.35 0.29
C VAL A 49 7.88 2.60 -1.20
N CYS A 50 6.79 3.21 -1.68
CA CYS A 50 6.57 3.49 -3.08
C CYS A 50 5.98 4.88 -3.30
N LYS A 51 6.03 5.36 -4.55
CA LYS A 51 5.51 6.68 -4.94
C LYS A 51 4.08 6.56 -5.48
N ALA A 52 3.43 7.70 -5.67
CA ALA A 52 2.08 7.82 -6.25
C ALA A 52 1.90 7.06 -7.58
N GLU A 53 2.96 6.91 -8.38
CA GLU A 53 2.96 6.14 -9.63
C GLU A 53 2.57 4.67 -9.41
N VAL A 54 3.03 4.07 -8.30
CA VAL A 54 2.71 2.70 -7.93
C VAL A 54 1.25 2.58 -7.53
N ILE A 55 0.71 3.56 -6.82
CA ILE A 55 -0.70 3.61 -6.45
C ILE A 55 -1.59 3.68 -7.71
N ARG A 56 -1.20 4.50 -8.69
CA ARG A 56 -1.87 4.54 -10.01
C ARG A 56 -1.75 3.21 -10.75
N ALA A 57 -0.60 2.54 -10.68
CA ALA A 57 -0.42 1.22 -11.28
C ALA A 57 -1.27 0.14 -10.60
N LEU A 58 -1.55 0.28 -9.30
CA LEU A 58 -2.55 -0.50 -8.55
C LEU A 58 -4.00 -0.13 -8.95
N GLY A 59 -4.21 0.81 -9.86
CA GLY A 59 -5.54 1.30 -10.26
C GLY A 59 -6.22 2.17 -9.20
N LEU A 60 -5.50 2.58 -8.16
CA LEU A 60 -6.00 3.45 -7.11
C LEU A 60 -5.60 4.91 -7.38
N GLU A 61 -6.35 5.84 -6.78
CA GLU A 61 -6.06 7.26 -6.87
C GLU A 61 -5.06 7.67 -5.77
N PRO A 62 -3.88 8.21 -6.08
CA PRO A 62 -2.91 8.65 -5.07
C PRO A 62 -3.34 9.93 -4.34
N ASP A 63 -4.21 10.72 -4.94
CA ASP A 63 -4.82 11.93 -4.35
C ASP A 63 -6.06 11.61 -3.51
N ASP A 64 -6.38 10.32 -3.30
CA ASP A 64 -7.53 9.92 -2.50
C ASP A 64 -7.34 10.38 -1.04
N PRO A 65 -8.30 11.12 -0.44
CA PRO A 65 -8.18 11.63 0.92
C PRO A 65 -8.11 10.50 1.95
N ASP A 66 -8.55 9.29 1.61
CA ASP A 66 -8.42 8.15 2.51
C ASP A 66 -6.94 7.77 2.74
N TRP A 67 -6.03 8.11 1.81
CA TRP A 67 -4.59 7.93 2.03
C TRP A 67 -4.05 8.85 3.11
N GLU A 68 -4.45 10.11 3.12
CA GLU A 68 -4.01 11.08 4.13
C GLU A 68 -4.50 10.67 5.53
N LYS A 69 -5.72 10.13 5.63
CA LYS A 69 -6.30 9.66 6.91
C LYS A 69 -5.57 8.48 7.53
N ILE A 70 -5.02 7.59 6.71
CA ILE A 70 -4.19 6.49 7.21
C ILE A 70 -2.72 6.91 7.33
N GLU A 71 -2.45 8.21 7.19
CA GLU A 71 -1.12 8.77 7.04
C GLU A 71 -0.30 7.94 6.04
N TRP A 72 -0.81 7.61 4.86
CA TRP A 72 -0.12 6.82 3.83
C TRP A 72 0.54 5.50 4.32
N ASP A 73 0.06 4.97 5.45
CA ASP A 73 0.58 3.78 6.12
C ASP A 73 -0.48 2.69 6.10
N CYS A 74 -0.39 1.80 5.11
CA CYS A 74 -1.26 0.62 5.05
C CYS A 74 -0.83 -0.49 6.01
N ALA A 75 0.40 -0.44 6.54
CA ALA A 75 0.88 -1.44 7.47
C ALA A 75 0.30 -1.22 8.87
N ARG A 76 0.17 0.04 9.27
CA ARG A 76 -0.48 0.48 10.52
C ARG A 76 -1.35 1.70 10.23
N PRO A 77 -2.52 1.50 9.61
CA PRO A 77 -3.44 2.60 9.36
C PRO A 77 -3.94 3.16 10.69
N GLU A 78 -3.83 4.48 10.86
CA GLU A 78 -4.45 5.17 12.00
C GLU A 78 -5.99 5.12 11.87
N ASP A 79 -6.50 5.29 10.65
CA ASP A 79 -7.92 5.20 10.33
C ASP A 79 -8.27 3.87 9.62
N MET A 80 -8.82 2.92 10.39
CA MET A 80 -9.24 1.62 9.87
C MET A 80 -10.40 1.72 8.88
N GLU A 81 -11.25 2.76 8.96
CA GLU A 81 -12.37 2.94 8.02
C GLU A 81 -11.87 3.37 6.64
N ALA A 82 -10.92 4.31 6.61
CA ALA A 82 -10.24 4.75 5.40
C ALA A 82 -9.47 3.60 4.74
N TYR A 83 -8.69 2.83 5.53
CA TYR A 83 -8.01 1.64 5.03
C TYR A 83 -8.97 0.62 4.42
N LYS A 84 -10.11 0.37 5.08
CA LYS A 84 -11.14 -0.54 4.56
C LYS A 84 -11.69 -0.06 3.22
N ARG A 85 -11.98 1.23 3.06
CA ARG A 85 -12.45 1.79 1.77
C ARG A 85 -11.43 1.61 0.65
N LEU A 86 -10.15 1.87 0.93
CA LEU A 86 -9.08 1.66 -0.04
C LEU A 86 -8.93 0.18 -0.41
N SER A 87 -9.02 -0.71 0.58
CA SER A 87 -9.00 -2.16 0.37
C SER A 87 -10.18 -2.60 -0.51
N GLU A 88 -11.40 -2.16 -0.21
CA GLU A 88 -12.59 -2.48 -1.01
C GLU A 88 -12.49 -1.95 -2.45
N LYS A 89 -11.95 -0.75 -2.65
CA LYS A 89 -11.66 -0.20 -3.99
C LYS A 89 -10.68 -1.10 -4.74
N ARG A 90 -9.59 -1.52 -4.08
CA ARG A 90 -8.56 -2.38 -4.65
C ARG A 90 -9.10 -3.78 -4.97
N GLU A 91 -9.88 -4.38 -4.09
CA GLU A 91 -10.53 -5.68 -4.33
C GLU A 91 -11.42 -5.64 -5.57
N ARG A 92 -12.17 -4.55 -5.77
CA ARG A 92 -12.99 -4.38 -7.00
C ARG A 92 -12.13 -4.30 -8.26
N ILE A 93 -10.99 -3.61 -8.21
CA ILE A 93 -10.07 -3.51 -9.34
C ILE A 93 -9.47 -4.89 -9.66
N VAL A 94 -9.03 -5.63 -8.65
CA VAL A 94 -8.47 -6.98 -8.82
C VAL A 94 -9.53 -7.98 -9.29
N ALA A 95 -10.78 -7.83 -8.87
CA ALA A 95 -11.88 -8.69 -9.31
C ALA A 95 -12.33 -8.43 -10.76
N ASP A 96 -12.02 -7.26 -11.32
CA ASP A 96 -12.33 -6.86 -12.70
C ASP A 96 -11.20 -7.21 -13.70
N GLN A 97 -10.01 -7.58 -13.20
CA GLN A 97 -8.83 -7.98 -14.00
C GLN A 97 -8.72 -9.49 -14.20
#